data_AF-A0A399DZP5-F1
#
_entry.id   AF-A0A399DZP5-F1
#
_cell.length_a   1.000
_cell.length_b   1.000
_cell.length_c   1.000
_cell.angle_alpha   90.00
_cell.angle_beta   90.00
_cell.angle_gamma   90.00
#
_symmetry.space_group_name_H-M   'P 1'
#
loop_
_entity.id
_entity.type
_entity.pdbx_description
1 polymer ?
#
loop_
_entity_poly.entity_id
_entity_poly.type
_entity_poly.pdbx_seq_one_letter_code
_entity_poly.pdbx_strand_id
1 'polypeptide(L)'
;MKRWFAIIALFSLAWATPALTLYDQLAPILDQVRTLQNSNPARALELLAQAEDNFRKGAGGLPPVLREGIQQSLADARQALARRSSADLEARTQIIKAILGKALYDNYFSALAAGNSADANRLLPKVLSASGLPSNLQAQVQALAAANNLEGVRRLFERTYAQGITNALQRAQAQTSAVRAYLEATRAYALYLIVQDSPRARGLSAKAFVDALGKLSSGNLGGFKTDVQGLVTQAQNFLRAASSPQSQRRSNPTTTANQTPPAAGGVRLEAPRTPPAAGGVWLAVVVGLLRR
;
A
#
# COMPACT_ATOMS: atom_id res chain seq x y z
N MET A 1 -6.52 36.65 -37.60
CA MET A 1 -6.11 37.05 -36.22
C MET A 1 -7.34 37.11 -35.33
N LYS A 2 -7.18 36.82 -34.02
CA LYS A 2 -8.19 36.69 -32.94
C LYS A 2 -8.76 35.27 -32.72
N ARG A 3 -7.97 34.44 -32.00
CA ARG A 3 -8.46 33.29 -31.24
C ARG A 3 -8.88 33.80 -29.86
N TRP A 4 -10.16 33.65 -29.53
CA TRP A 4 -10.67 33.83 -28.18
C TRP A 4 -10.19 32.66 -27.30
N PHE A 5 -9.48 32.94 -26.23
CA PHE A 5 -9.16 31.97 -25.19
C PHE A 5 -10.24 32.04 -24.11
N ALA A 6 -11.12 31.05 -24.08
CA ALA A 6 -11.94 30.78 -22.90
C ALA A 6 -11.03 30.16 -21.83
N ILE A 7 -10.80 30.90 -20.75
CA ILE A 7 -10.13 30.38 -19.55
C ILE A 7 -11.13 29.47 -18.84
N ILE A 8 -10.96 28.16 -18.98
CA ILE A 8 -11.64 27.19 -18.14
C ILE A 8 -10.89 27.18 -16.81
N ALA A 9 -11.41 27.90 -15.81
CA ALA A 9 -11.07 27.67 -14.42
C ALA A 9 -11.60 26.27 -14.04
N LEU A 10 -10.73 25.27 -14.04
CA LEU A 10 -11.07 23.95 -13.53
C LEU A 10 -11.27 24.04 -12.02
N PHE A 11 -12.53 23.93 -11.64
CA PHE A 11 -13.03 23.79 -10.29
C PHE A 11 -12.20 22.80 -9.46
N SER A 12 -11.57 23.30 -8.41
CA SER A 12 -11.12 22.53 -7.25
C SER A 12 -12.33 22.05 -6.46
N LEU A 13 -13.04 21.05 -6.98
CA LEU A 13 -13.99 20.28 -6.19
C LEU A 13 -13.24 19.59 -5.04
N ALA A 14 -13.84 19.55 -3.86
CA ALA A 14 -13.26 18.91 -2.69
C ALA A 14 -13.30 17.37 -2.84
N TRP A 15 -12.21 16.77 -3.34
CA TRP A 15 -12.09 15.31 -3.57
C TRP A 15 -11.59 14.51 -2.35
N ALA A 16 -11.64 15.07 -1.13
CA ALA A 16 -11.00 14.44 0.04
C ALA A 16 -11.88 13.41 0.79
N THR A 17 -13.19 13.35 0.53
CA THR A 17 -14.16 12.56 1.32
C THR A 17 -14.22 11.05 1.04
N PRO A 18 -14.09 10.52 -0.20
CA PRO A 18 -14.42 9.12 -0.47
C PRO A 18 -13.52 8.12 0.25
N ALA A 19 -12.21 8.37 0.27
CA ALA A 19 -11.23 7.46 0.90
C ALA A 19 -11.37 7.42 2.42
N LEU A 20 -11.64 8.57 3.05
CA LEU A 20 -11.85 8.69 4.50
C LEU A 20 -13.07 7.90 4.94
N THR A 21 -14.21 8.13 4.29
CA THR A 21 -15.47 7.42 4.59
C THR A 21 -15.34 5.91 4.35
N LEU A 22 -14.73 5.50 3.23
CA LEU A 22 -14.49 4.09 2.95
C LEU A 22 -13.59 3.44 4.00
N TYR A 23 -12.51 4.11 4.42
CA TYR A 23 -11.65 3.57 5.46
C TYR A 23 -12.41 3.36 6.78
N ASP A 24 -13.19 4.35 7.21
CA ASP A 24 -13.97 4.29 8.44
C ASP A 24 -15.06 3.21 8.41
N GLN A 25 -15.59 2.87 7.23
CA GLN A 25 -16.56 1.79 7.06
C GLN A 25 -15.88 0.42 6.98
N LEU A 26 -14.82 0.28 6.18
CA LEU A 26 -14.22 -1.02 5.90
C LEU A 26 -13.27 -1.50 6.99
N ALA A 27 -12.41 -0.63 7.54
CA ALA A 27 -11.37 -1.07 8.46
C ALA A 27 -11.92 -1.80 9.71
N PRO A 28 -12.97 -1.30 10.39
CA PRO A 28 -13.57 -2.00 11.53
C PRO A 28 -14.22 -3.33 11.15
N ILE A 29 -14.90 -3.40 9.99
CA ILE A 29 -15.52 -4.63 9.49
C ILE A 29 -14.44 -5.69 9.25
N LEU A 30 -13.33 -5.33 8.61
CA LEU A 30 -12.22 -6.24 8.35
C LEU A 30 -11.56 -6.74 9.64
N ASP A 31 -11.48 -5.91 10.68
CA ASP A 31 -11.00 -6.35 12.01
C ASP A 31 -11.97 -7.35 12.65
N GLN A 32 -13.28 -7.10 12.58
CA GLN A 32 -14.29 -8.04 13.08
C GLN A 32 -14.26 -9.38 12.33
N VAL A 33 -14.09 -9.35 11.01
CA VAL A 33 -13.91 -10.57 10.19
C VAL A 33 -12.75 -11.40 10.73
N ARG A 34 -11.60 -10.78 11.01
CA ARG A 34 -10.44 -11.48 11.57
C ARG A 34 -10.70 -12.09 12.94
N THR A 35 -11.44 -11.40 13.81
CA THR A 35 -11.79 -11.91 15.13
C THR A 35 -12.78 -13.07 15.06
N LEU A 36 -13.72 -13.04 14.12
CA LEU A 36 -14.79 -14.03 14.00
C LEU A 36 -14.43 -15.23 13.13
N GLN A 37 -13.34 -15.17 12.34
CA GLN A 37 -13.00 -16.19 11.34
C GLN A 37 -12.99 -17.64 11.86
N ASN A 38 -12.61 -17.84 13.14
CA ASN A 38 -12.50 -19.17 13.75
C ASN A 38 -13.72 -19.54 14.61
N SER A 39 -14.37 -18.55 15.25
CA SER A 39 -15.47 -18.78 16.18
C SER A 39 -16.85 -18.74 15.52
N ASN A 40 -17.03 -17.90 14.49
CA ASN A 40 -18.26 -17.77 13.74
C ASN A 40 -17.96 -17.43 12.25
N PRO A 41 -17.53 -18.42 11.45
CA PRO A 41 -17.15 -18.20 10.06
C PRO A 41 -18.32 -17.76 9.17
N ALA A 42 -19.56 -18.15 9.51
CA ALA A 42 -20.76 -17.68 8.80
C ALA A 42 -20.93 -16.17 8.98
N ARG A 43 -20.82 -15.67 10.21
CA ARG A 43 -20.88 -14.23 10.49
C ARG A 43 -19.70 -13.47 9.87
N ALA A 44 -18.50 -14.05 9.87
CA ALA A 44 -17.34 -13.46 9.20
C ALA A 44 -17.57 -13.32 7.68
N LEU A 45 -18.25 -14.28 7.05
CA LEU A 45 -18.59 -14.22 5.63
C LEU A 45 -19.64 -13.14 5.33
N GLU A 46 -20.67 -12.99 6.17
CA GLU A 46 -21.66 -11.92 6.06
C GLU A 46 -20.99 -10.53 6.14
N LEU A 47 -20.06 -10.35 7.09
CA LEU A 47 -19.31 -9.11 7.23
C LEU A 47 -18.42 -8.82 6.02
N LEU A 48 -17.77 -9.83 5.43
CA LEU A 48 -17.03 -9.66 4.18
C LEU A 48 -17.94 -9.25 3.02
N ALA A 49 -19.12 -9.87 2.87
CA ALA A 49 -20.10 -9.49 1.87
C ALA A 49 -20.60 -8.04 2.07
N GLN A 50 -20.78 -7.62 3.33
CA GLN A 50 -21.11 -6.24 3.67
C GLN A 50 -19.97 -5.28 3.28
N ALA A 51 -18.71 -5.64 3.54
CA ALA A 51 -17.56 -4.84 3.14
C ALA A 51 -17.48 -4.68 1.60
N GLU A 52 -17.73 -5.75 0.85
CA GLU A 52 -17.81 -5.73 -0.62
C GLU A 52 -18.91 -4.79 -1.15
N ASP A 53 -20.11 -4.85 -0.57
CA ASP A 53 -21.24 -3.99 -0.97
C ASP A 53 -20.97 -2.52 -0.62
N ASN A 54 -20.50 -2.23 0.60
CA ASN A 54 -20.10 -0.88 1.02
C ASN A 54 -19.01 -0.32 0.09
N PHE A 55 -18.01 -1.13 -0.23
CA PHE A 55 -16.96 -0.73 -1.15
C PHE A 55 -17.51 -0.39 -2.53
N ARG A 56 -18.33 -1.27 -3.11
CA ARG A 56 -18.94 -1.06 -4.44
C ARG A 56 -19.77 0.24 -4.50
N LYS A 57 -20.48 0.58 -3.43
CA LYS A 57 -21.28 1.81 -3.32
C LYS A 57 -20.43 3.07 -3.16
N GLY A 58 -19.32 3.01 -2.40
CA GLY A 58 -18.50 4.18 -2.06
C GLY A 58 -17.26 4.40 -2.94
N ALA A 59 -16.82 3.42 -3.73
CA ALA A 59 -15.53 3.45 -4.43
C ALA A 59 -15.47 4.32 -5.70
N GLY A 60 -16.56 5.02 -6.05
CA GLY A 60 -16.63 5.86 -7.25
C GLY A 60 -15.54 6.94 -7.30
N GLY A 61 -15.15 7.48 -6.15
CA GLY A 61 -14.11 8.51 -6.03
C GLY A 61 -12.67 7.98 -5.92
N LEU A 62 -12.44 6.66 -5.89
CA LEU A 62 -11.10 6.10 -5.85
C LEU A 62 -10.49 5.96 -7.26
N PRO A 63 -9.16 6.14 -7.42
CA PRO A 63 -8.47 5.81 -8.65
C PRO A 63 -8.74 4.35 -9.09
N PRO A 64 -8.91 4.08 -10.41
CA PRO A 64 -9.27 2.76 -10.91
C PRO A 64 -8.35 1.63 -10.41
N VAL A 65 -7.04 1.85 -10.41
CA VAL A 65 -6.05 0.86 -9.95
C VAL A 65 -6.24 0.50 -8.47
N LEU A 66 -6.51 1.49 -7.61
CA LEU A 66 -6.77 1.22 -6.18
C LEU A 66 -8.10 0.48 -5.99
N ARG A 67 -9.10 0.82 -6.82
CA ARG A 67 -10.41 0.17 -6.80
C ARG A 67 -10.32 -1.31 -7.15
N GLU A 68 -9.63 -1.62 -8.25
CA GLU A 68 -9.39 -2.99 -8.70
C GLU A 68 -8.60 -3.79 -7.65
N GLY A 69 -7.55 -3.19 -7.07
CA GLY A 69 -6.76 -3.84 -6.02
C GLY A 69 -7.57 -4.21 -4.78
N ILE A 70 -8.50 -3.34 -4.34
CA ILE A 70 -9.37 -3.62 -3.19
C ILE A 70 -10.42 -4.68 -3.56
N GLN A 71 -11.05 -4.60 -4.74
CA GLN A 71 -12.02 -5.61 -5.19
C GLN A 71 -11.40 -7.00 -5.25
N GLN A 72 -10.21 -7.11 -5.85
CA GLN A 72 -9.48 -8.38 -5.90
C GLN A 72 -9.14 -8.89 -4.50
N SER A 73 -8.67 -8.01 -3.62
CA SER A 73 -8.29 -8.40 -2.26
C SER A 73 -9.48 -8.83 -1.40
N LEU A 74 -10.66 -8.23 -1.60
CA LEU A 74 -11.91 -8.64 -0.94
C LEU A 74 -12.35 -10.02 -1.43
N ALA A 75 -12.35 -10.24 -2.76
CA ALA A 75 -12.66 -11.55 -3.34
C ALA A 75 -11.72 -12.65 -2.83
N ASP A 76 -10.42 -12.34 -2.76
CA ASP A 76 -9.44 -13.28 -2.22
C ASP A 76 -9.59 -13.50 -0.71
N ALA A 77 -9.98 -12.48 0.07
CA ALA A 77 -10.27 -12.61 1.50
C ALA A 77 -11.45 -13.58 1.73
N ARG A 78 -12.50 -13.46 0.90
CA ARG A 78 -13.63 -14.39 0.92
C ARG A 78 -13.19 -15.82 0.60
N GLN A 79 -12.32 -16.00 -0.40
CA GLN A 79 -11.75 -17.31 -0.72
C GLN A 79 -10.90 -17.86 0.42
N ALA A 80 -10.09 -17.01 1.07
CA ALA A 80 -9.27 -17.39 2.21
C ALA A 80 -10.13 -17.89 3.38
N LEU A 81 -11.23 -17.19 3.68
CA LEU A 81 -12.19 -17.61 4.71
C LEU A 81 -12.85 -18.95 4.36
N ALA A 82 -13.27 -19.14 3.10
CA ALA A 82 -13.85 -20.40 2.64
C ALA A 82 -12.86 -21.58 2.75
N ARG A 83 -11.57 -21.32 2.51
CA ARG A 83 -10.47 -22.29 2.66
C ARG A 83 -9.95 -22.41 4.10
N ARG A 84 -10.53 -21.67 5.05
CA ARG A 84 -10.08 -21.58 6.45
C ARG A 84 -8.59 -21.21 6.61
N SER A 85 -8.08 -20.39 5.69
CA SER A 85 -6.70 -19.87 5.73
C SER A 85 -6.66 -18.54 6.49
N SER A 86 -6.37 -18.60 7.79
CA SER A 86 -6.27 -17.40 8.64
C SER A 86 -5.14 -16.47 8.21
N ALA A 87 -4.02 -17.04 7.74
CA ALA A 87 -2.88 -16.28 7.25
C ALA A 87 -3.20 -15.51 5.97
N ASP A 88 -3.91 -16.13 5.02
CA ASP A 88 -4.31 -15.45 3.80
C ASP A 88 -5.37 -14.38 4.08
N LEU A 89 -6.34 -14.67 4.96
CA LEU A 89 -7.34 -13.69 5.35
C LEU A 89 -6.66 -12.46 5.99
N GLU A 90 -5.74 -12.68 6.92
CA GLU A 90 -4.95 -11.62 7.53
C GLU A 90 -4.17 -10.83 6.47
N ALA A 91 -3.44 -11.50 5.58
CA ALA A 91 -2.69 -10.84 4.52
C ALA A 91 -3.60 -9.96 3.64
N ARG A 92 -4.75 -10.47 3.21
CA ARG A 92 -5.69 -9.71 2.37
C ARG A 92 -6.30 -8.53 3.10
N THR A 93 -6.70 -8.68 4.36
CA THR A 93 -7.19 -7.53 5.16
C THR A 93 -6.14 -6.45 5.34
N GLN A 94 -4.87 -6.81 5.53
CA GLN A 94 -3.76 -5.85 5.60
C GLN A 94 -3.57 -5.12 4.26
N ILE A 95 -3.63 -5.83 3.13
CA ILE A 95 -3.50 -5.21 1.79
C ILE A 95 -4.66 -4.25 1.52
N ILE A 96 -5.91 -4.61 1.83
CA ILE A 96 -7.06 -3.70 1.67
C ILE A 96 -6.84 -2.41 2.47
N LYS A 97 -6.44 -2.53 3.73
CA LYS A 97 -6.14 -1.38 4.60
C LYS A 97 -5.00 -0.52 4.04
N ALA A 98 -3.96 -1.14 3.49
CA ALA A 98 -2.83 -0.43 2.89
C ALA A 98 -3.22 0.34 1.62
N ILE A 99 -4.04 -0.25 0.74
CA ILE A 99 -4.52 0.41 -0.48
C ILE A 99 -5.41 1.63 -0.12
N LEU A 100 -6.28 1.49 0.89
CA LEU A 100 -7.02 2.64 1.43
C LEU A 100 -6.06 3.65 2.10
N GLY A 101 -5.06 3.18 2.83
CA GLY A 101 -3.99 3.99 3.41
C GLY A 101 -3.23 4.83 2.38
N LYS A 102 -2.98 4.28 1.19
CA LYS A 102 -2.40 5.01 0.06
C LYS A 102 -3.28 6.17 -0.38
N ALA A 103 -4.58 5.94 -0.58
CA ALA A 103 -5.52 7.00 -0.93
C ALA A 103 -5.61 8.08 0.16
N LEU A 104 -5.62 7.68 1.44
CA LEU A 104 -5.59 8.62 2.58
C LEU A 104 -4.31 9.44 2.60
N TYR A 105 -3.16 8.82 2.34
CA TYR A 105 -1.86 9.47 2.29
C TYR A 105 -1.79 10.51 1.17
N ASP A 106 -2.27 10.16 -0.03
CA ASP A 106 -2.29 11.08 -1.17
C ASP A 106 -3.26 12.26 -0.90
N ASN A 107 -4.45 11.98 -0.36
CA ASN A 107 -5.41 13.02 0.04
C ASN A 107 -4.84 13.93 1.13
N TYR A 108 -4.08 13.39 2.08
CA TYR A 108 -3.43 14.16 3.14
C TYR A 108 -2.43 15.17 2.56
N PHE A 109 -1.54 14.73 1.67
CA PHE A 109 -0.59 15.64 1.01
C PHE A 109 -1.29 16.63 0.08
N SER A 110 -2.38 16.24 -0.58
CA SER A 110 -3.20 17.15 -1.37
C SER A 110 -3.85 18.23 -0.51
N ALA A 111 -4.38 17.87 0.66
CA ALA A 111 -4.99 18.82 1.59
C ALA A 111 -3.96 19.81 2.15
N LEU A 112 -2.77 19.33 2.51
CA LEU A 112 -1.66 20.18 2.92
C LEU A 112 -1.23 21.16 1.81
N ALA A 113 -1.07 20.68 0.57
CA ALA A 113 -0.68 21.51 -0.56
C ALA A 113 -1.73 22.59 -0.90
N ALA A 114 -3.01 22.29 -0.63
CA ALA A 114 -4.12 23.24 -0.79
C ALA A 114 -4.32 24.18 0.41
N GLY A 115 -3.50 24.08 1.47
CA GLY A 115 -3.65 24.86 2.70
C GLY A 115 -4.88 24.48 3.53
N ASN A 116 -5.52 23.36 3.25
CA ASN A 116 -6.71 22.88 3.95
C ASN A 116 -6.32 22.07 5.20
N SER A 117 -5.91 22.78 6.24
CA SER A 117 -5.47 22.20 7.51
C SER A 117 -6.57 21.39 8.22
N ALA A 118 -7.84 21.75 8.02
CA ALA A 118 -8.97 21.03 8.62
C ALA A 118 -9.06 19.59 8.09
N ASP A 119 -9.01 19.42 6.77
CA ASP A 119 -9.04 18.08 6.16
C ASP A 119 -7.75 17.31 6.41
N ALA A 120 -6.59 17.97 6.36
CA ALA A 120 -5.32 17.34 6.69
C ALA A 120 -5.32 16.77 8.13
N ASN A 121 -5.87 17.50 9.10
CA ASN A 121 -5.99 17.05 10.49
C ASN A 121 -6.96 15.87 10.67
N ARG A 122 -8.00 15.76 9.85
CA ARG A 122 -8.92 14.61 9.85
C ARG A 122 -8.28 13.36 9.23
N LEU A 123 -7.49 13.54 8.17
CA LEU A 123 -6.86 12.45 7.43
C LEU A 123 -5.68 11.84 8.18
N LEU A 124 -4.85 12.66 8.83
CA LEU A 124 -3.62 12.22 9.50
C LEU A 124 -3.79 11.02 10.44
N PRO A 125 -4.72 10.99 11.42
CA PRO A 125 -4.87 9.83 12.31
C PRO A 125 -5.25 8.56 11.54
N LYS A 126 -5.98 8.68 10.43
CA LYS A 126 -6.37 7.54 9.59
C LYS A 126 -5.21 7.03 8.75
N VAL A 127 -4.37 7.92 8.22
CA VAL A 127 -3.11 7.55 7.57
C VAL A 127 -2.23 6.74 8.53
N LEU A 128 -2.05 7.21 9.77
CA LEU A 128 -1.24 6.50 10.76
C LEU A 128 -1.84 5.14 11.13
N SER A 129 -3.15 5.09 11.34
CA SER A 129 -3.89 3.86 11.66
C SER A 129 -3.81 2.81 10.53
N ALA A 130 -4.05 3.22 9.28
CA ALA A 130 -4.03 2.33 8.12
C ALA A 130 -2.66 1.67 7.92
N SER A 131 -1.61 2.38 8.29
CA SER A 131 -0.22 1.96 8.19
C SER A 131 0.31 1.25 9.44
N GLY A 132 -0.47 1.16 10.52
CA GLY A 132 0.00 0.65 11.81
C GLY A 132 1.15 1.47 12.41
N LEU A 133 1.24 2.76 12.08
CA LEU A 133 2.27 3.66 12.57
C LEU A 133 1.89 4.22 13.95
N PRO A 134 2.88 4.51 14.82
CA PRO A 134 2.60 4.97 16.16
C PRO A 134 1.98 6.39 16.14
N SER A 135 1.00 6.61 17.02
CA SER A 135 0.26 7.88 17.11
C SER A 135 1.14 9.06 17.54
N ASN A 136 2.26 8.82 18.20
CA ASN A 136 3.22 9.87 18.59
C ASN A 136 3.86 10.60 17.40
N LEU A 137 3.79 10.05 16.18
CA LEU A 137 4.20 10.74 14.96
C LEU A 137 3.30 11.93 14.63
N GLN A 138 2.05 11.92 15.11
CA GLN A 138 1.07 12.96 14.80
C GLN A 138 1.58 14.35 15.18
N ALA A 139 2.11 14.52 16.39
CA ALA A 139 2.62 15.80 16.86
C ALA A 139 3.81 16.31 16.02
N GLN A 140 4.72 15.41 15.63
CA GLN A 140 5.88 15.76 14.80
C GLN A 140 5.46 16.20 13.39
N VAL A 141 4.51 15.47 12.79
CA VAL A 141 3.94 15.78 11.49
C VAL A 141 3.21 17.12 11.53
N GLN A 142 2.39 17.36 12.55
CA GLN A 142 1.65 18.61 12.73
C GLN A 142 2.57 19.82 12.93
N ALA A 143 3.65 19.68 13.70
CA ALA A 143 4.64 20.74 13.87
C ALA A 143 5.31 21.13 12.54
N LEU A 144 5.70 20.15 11.73
CA LEU A 144 6.29 20.39 10.40
C LEU A 144 5.28 20.99 9.42
N ALA A 145 4.03 20.52 9.44
CA ALA A 145 2.96 21.06 8.61
C ALA A 145 2.63 22.51 8.97
N ALA A 146 2.56 22.85 10.26
CA ALA A 146 2.34 24.22 10.74
C ALA A 146 3.47 25.18 10.33
N ALA A 147 4.70 24.67 10.23
CA ALA A 147 5.86 25.40 9.71
C ALA A 147 5.91 25.46 8.16
N ASN A 148 4.85 25.02 7.47
CA ASN A 148 4.77 24.89 6.00
C ASN A 148 5.92 24.06 5.39
N ASN A 149 6.48 23.12 6.16
CA ASN A 149 7.60 22.29 5.74
C ASN A 149 7.10 20.95 5.17
N LEU A 150 6.43 21.00 4.02
CA LEU A 150 5.85 19.82 3.35
C LEU A 150 6.89 18.75 3.02
N GLU A 151 8.09 19.17 2.62
CA GLU A 151 9.20 18.27 2.32
C GLU A 151 9.70 17.57 3.60
N GLY A 152 9.74 18.29 4.72
CA GLY A 152 10.01 17.72 6.04
C GLY A 152 8.97 16.68 6.45
N VAL A 153 7.68 16.97 6.25
CA VAL A 153 6.58 16.02 6.49
C VAL A 153 6.76 14.77 5.63
N ARG A 154 7.02 14.94 4.33
CA ARG A 154 7.23 13.82 3.40
C ARG A 154 8.41 12.95 3.81
N ARG A 155 9.56 13.55 4.14
CA ARG A 155 10.74 12.82 4.61
C ARG A 155 10.52 12.10 5.93
N LEU A 156 9.77 12.70 6.85
CA LEU A 156 9.42 12.06 8.11
C LEU A 156 8.64 10.78 7.84
N PHE A 157 7.56 10.86 7.03
CA PHE A 157 6.80 9.68 6.62
C PHE A 157 7.67 8.65 5.90
N GLU A 158 8.39 9.05 4.85
CA GLU A 158 9.22 8.14 4.06
C GLU A 158 10.24 7.40 4.91
N ARG A 159 10.90 8.08 5.85
CA ARG A 159 11.84 7.46 6.80
C ARG A 159 11.14 6.43 7.68
N THR A 160 9.98 6.79 8.25
CA THR A 160 9.19 5.89 9.08
C THR A 160 8.74 4.66 8.29
N TYR A 161 8.22 4.83 7.08
CA TYR A 161 7.83 3.72 6.21
C TYR A 161 9.04 2.86 5.84
N ALA A 162 10.16 3.45 5.43
CA ALA A 162 11.38 2.71 5.09
C ALA A 162 11.90 1.87 6.27
N GLN A 163 11.87 2.43 7.49
CA GLN A 163 12.22 1.72 8.70
C GLN A 163 11.24 0.57 8.99
N GLY A 164 9.94 0.80 8.85
CA GLY A 164 8.91 -0.22 9.02
C GLY A 164 9.04 -1.37 8.01
N ILE A 165 9.29 -1.07 6.74
CA ILE A 165 9.53 -2.04 5.66
C ILE A 165 10.78 -2.86 5.99
N THR A 166 11.90 -2.21 6.34
CA THR A 166 13.15 -2.88 6.68
C THR A 166 12.96 -3.84 7.86
N ASN A 167 12.31 -3.38 8.93
CA ASN A 167 12.08 -4.18 10.12
C ASN A 167 11.18 -5.39 9.83
N ALA A 168 10.13 -5.21 9.02
CA ALA A 168 9.23 -6.29 8.63
C ALA A 168 9.92 -7.34 7.76
N LEU A 169 10.74 -6.91 6.79
CA LEU A 169 11.52 -7.83 5.96
C LEU A 169 12.58 -8.60 6.77
N GLN A 170 13.27 -7.93 7.70
CA GLN A 170 14.23 -8.60 8.60
C GLN A 170 13.52 -9.65 9.48
N ARG A 171 12.35 -9.32 10.03
CA ARG A 171 11.54 -10.30 10.77
C ARG A 171 11.12 -11.45 9.86
N ALA A 172 10.68 -11.19 8.63
CA ALA A 172 10.30 -12.22 7.67
C ALA A 172 11.46 -13.18 7.37
N GLN A 173 12.68 -12.65 7.21
CA GLN A 173 13.89 -13.43 6.98
C GLN A 173 14.26 -14.33 8.18
N ALA A 174 14.06 -13.82 9.40
CA ALA A 174 14.35 -14.53 10.64
C ALA A 174 13.33 -15.62 10.99
N GLN A 175 12.14 -15.62 10.36
CA GLN A 175 11.12 -16.64 10.63
C GLN A 175 11.54 -18.02 10.09
N THR A 176 11.30 -19.04 10.91
CA THR A 176 11.36 -20.46 10.50
C THR A 176 10.02 -20.97 9.98
N SER A 177 8.91 -20.37 10.43
CA SER A 177 7.56 -20.67 9.94
C SER A 177 7.27 -19.92 8.64
N ALA A 178 6.96 -20.65 7.57
CA ALA A 178 6.55 -20.06 6.29
C ALA A 178 5.33 -19.14 6.43
N VAL A 179 4.36 -19.51 7.28
CA VAL A 179 3.18 -18.69 7.57
C VAL A 179 3.56 -17.35 8.21
N ARG A 180 4.44 -17.37 9.21
CA ARG A 180 4.88 -16.11 9.86
C ARG A 180 5.74 -15.27 8.91
N ALA A 181 6.60 -15.91 8.12
CA ALA A 181 7.40 -15.22 7.11
C ALA A 181 6.50 -14.50 6.08
N TYR A 182 5.41 -15.16 5.67
CA TYR A 182 4.42 -14.63 4.73
C TYR A 182 3.72 -13.39 5.28
N LEU A 183 3.29 -13.44 6.54
CA LEU A 183 2.63 -12.31 7.19
C LEU A 183 3.57 -11.11 7.37
N GLU A 184 4.83 -11.33 7.77
CA GLU A 184 5.81 -10.24 7.91
C GLU A 184 6.21 -9.64 6.55
N ALA A 185 6.39 -10.48 5.52
CA ALA A 185 6.65 -9.99 4.16
C ALA A 185 5.44 -9.22 3.59
N THR A 186 4.22 -9.68 3.90
CA THR A 186 2.98 -8.96 3.53
C THR A 186 2.89 -7.61 4.26
N ARG A 187 3.25 -7.55 5.55
CA ARG A 187 3.32 -6.28 6.29
C ARG A 187 4.31 -5.31 5.65
N ALA A 188 5.48 -5.80 5.23
CA ALA A 188 6.46 -4.98 4.51
C ALA A 188 5.89 -4.46 3.18
N TYR A 189 5.23 -5.33 2.42
CA TYR A 189 4.60 -4.96 1.15
C TYR A 189 3.48 -3.92 1.34
N ALA A 190 2.63 -4.10 2.34
CA ALA A 190 1.57 -3.16 2.72
C ALA A 190 2.12 -1.76 3.00
N LEU A 191 3.22 -1.65 3.75
CA LEU A 191 3.88 -0.36 4.00
C LEU A 191 4.47 0.24 2.71
N TYR A 192 5.08 -0.59 1.85
CA TYR A 192 5.61 -0.15 0.56
C TYR A 192 4.52 0.41 -0.36
N LEU A 193 3.34 -0.20 -0.42
CA LEU A 193 2.22 0.26 -1.28
C LEU A 193 1.84 1.73 -1.04
N ILE A 194 2.02 2.23 0.17
CA ILE A 194 1.68 3.61 0.54
C ILE A 194 2.71 4.61 0.00
N VAL A 195 3.98 4.20 -0.04
CA VAL A 195 5.11 5.05 -0.45
C VAL A 195 5.73 4.66 -1.80
N GLN A 196 5.07 3.80 -2.57
CA GLN A 196 5.60 3.25 -3.82
C GLN A 196 5.97 4.34 -4.86
N ASP A 197 5.30 5.50 -4.81
CA ASP A 197 5.56 6.63 -5.70
C ASP A 197 6.70 7.54 -5.21
N SER A 198 7.32 7.22 -4.07
CA SER A 198 8.42 8.02 -3.55
C SER A 198 9.62 7.94 -4.50
N PRO A 199 10.18 9.08 -4.96
CA PRO A 199 11.40 9.08 -5.75
C PRO A 199 12.62 8.55 -4.96
N ARG A 200 12.52 8.45 -3.64
CA ARG A 200 13.56 7.89 -2.75
C ARG A 200 13.45 6.38 -2.59
N ALA A 201 12.30 5.79 -2.88
CA ALA A 201 12.08 4.35 -2.86
C ALA A 201 12.60 3.65 -4.13
N ARG A 202 13.38 4.36 -4.97
CA ARG A 202 14.00 3.79 -6.18
C ARG A 202 14.74 2.49 -5.86
N GLY A 203 14.36 1.43 -6.56
CA GLY A 203 14.89 0.09 -6.39
C GLY A 203 13.92 -0.87 -5.70
N LEU A 204 13.03 -0.39 -4.83
CA LEU A 204 11.91 -1.19 -4.34
C LEU A 204 10.80 -1.24 -5.40
N SER A 205 10.26 -2.44 -5.65
CA SER A 205 9.18 -2.63 -6.61
C SER A 205 8.11 -3.58 -6.07
N ALA A 206 6.85 -3.34 -6.39
CA ALA A 206 5.74 -4.25 -6.07
C ALA A 206 6.01 -5.66 -6.60
N LYS A 207 6.56 -5.75 -7.81
CA LYS A 207 6.94 -7.02 -8.43
C LYS A 207 7.91 -7.84 -7.56
N ALA A 208 8.94 -7.22 -6.99
CA ALA A 208 9.90 -7.94 -6.15
C ALA A 208 9.24 -8.50 -4.88
N PHE A 209 8.31 -7.76 -4.26
CA PHE A 209 7.52 -8.28 -3.13
C PHE A 209 6.61 -9.44 -3.56
N VAL A 210 5.91 -9.31 -4.68
CA VAL A 210 5.00 -10.35 -5.18
C VAL A 210 5.75 -11.61 -5.59
N ASP A 211 6.91 -11.48 -6.24
CA ASP A 211 7.76 -12.61 -6.63
C ASP A 211 8.28 -13.35 -5.38
N ALA A 212 8.71 -12.63 -4.35
CA ALA A 212 9.12 -13.21 -3.07
C ALA A 212 7.96 -13.97 -2.40
N LEU A 213 6.80 -13.32 -2.24
CA LEU A 213 5.59 -13.95 -1.67
C LEU A 213 5.15 -15.17 -2.48
N GLY A 214 5.29 -15.12 -3.81
CA GLY A 214 5.03 -16.23 -4.72
C GLY A 214 5.94 -17.43 -4.45
N LYS A 215 7.24 -17.21 -4.23
CA LYS A 215 8.19 -18.29 -3.86
C LYS A 215 7.84 -18.92 -2.53
N LEU A 216 7.40 -18.13 -1.56
CA LEU A 216 6.95 -18.66 -0.28
C LEU A 216 5.69 -19.51 -0.43
N SER A 217 4.75 -19.08 -1.29
CA SER A 217 3.51 -19.80 -1.57
C SER A 217 3.72 -21.13 -2.32
N SER A 218 4.81 -21.24 -3.09
CA SER A 218 5.19 -22.49 -3.80
C SER A 218 6.12 -23.39 -2.99
N GLY A 219 6.35 -23.08 -1.71
CA GLY A 219 7.23 -23.86 -0.83
C GLY A 219 8.73 -23.62 -1.04
N ASN A 220 9.12 -22.68 -1.91
CA ASN A 220 10.51 -22.31 -2.16
C ASN A 220 11.01 -21.30 -1.09
N LEU A 221 11.21 -21.78 0.13
CA LEU A 221 11.67 -20.97 1.25
C LEU A 221 13.08 -20.41 1.03
N GLY A 222 13.96 -21.16 0.38
CA GLY A 222 15.33 -20.72 0.05
C GLY A 222 15.31 -19.51 -0.89
N GLY A 223 14.58 -19.62 -2.00
CA GLY A 223 14.41 -18.53 -2.96
C GLY A 223 13.69 -17.31 -2.36
N PHE A 224 12.69 -17.53 -1.49
CA PHE A 224 12.06 -16.44 -0.73
C PHE A 224 13.08 -15.69 0.12
N LYS A 225 13.94 -16.40 0.88
CA LYS A 225 14.94 -15.76 1.73
C LYS A 225 15.95 -14.94 0.94
N THR A 226 16.36 -15.43 -0.24
CA THR A 226 17.23 -14.68 -1.16
C THR A 226 16.56 -13.38 -1.65
N ASP A 227 15.31 -13.45 -2.09
CA ASP A 227 14.59 -12.26 -2.56
C ASP A 227 14.35 -11.25 -1.43
N VAL A 228 13.97 -11.72 -0.25
CA VAL A 228 13.79 -10.88 0.94
C VAL A 228 15.09 -10.21 1.33
N GLN A 229 16.23 -10.88 1.24
CA GLN A 229 17.54 -10.26 1.50
C GLN A 229 17.81 -9.10 0.53
N GLY A 230 17.51 -9.28 -0.76
CA GLY A 230 17.58 -8.20 -1.75
C GLY A 230 16.65 -7.03 -1.42
N LEU A 231 15.40 -7.33 -1.03
CA LEU A 231 14.43 -6.33 -0.58
C LEU A 231 14.90 -5.58 0.68
N VAL A 232 15.55 -6.26 1.64
CA VAL A 232 16.13 -5.61 2.83
C VAL A 232 17.18 -4.58 2.41
N THR A 233 18.09 -4.93 1.51
CA THR A 233 19.10 -4.00 1.00
C THR A 233 18.46 -2.79 0.32
N GLN A 234 17.44 -3.01 -0.51
CA GLN A 234 16.72 -1.93 -1.19
C GLN A 234 15.95 -1.03 -0.19
N ALA A 235 15.34 -1.61 0.84
CA ALA A 235 14.66 -0.86 1.89
C ALA A 235 15.64 -0.03 2.74
N GLN A 236 16.83 -0.55 3.01
CA GLN A 236 17.91 0.21 3.65
C GLN A 236 18.42 1.36 2.77
N ASN A 237 18.47 1.18 1.44
CA ASN A 237 18.79 2.26 0.50
C ASN A 237 17.75 3.39 0.57
N PHE A 238 16.46 3.01 0.58
CA PHE A 238 15.37 3.96 0.74
C PHE A 238 15.47 4.70 2.08
N LEU A 239 15.73 4.00 3.19
CA LEU A 239 15.89 4.60 4.51
C LEU A 239 17.05 5.62 4.53
N ARG A 240 18.18 5.27 3.93
CA ARG A 240 19.34 6.18 3.79
C ARG A 240 18.95 7.42 2.98
N ALA A 241 18.32 7.24 1.82
CA ALA A 241 17.89 8.35 0.97
C ALA A 241 16.87 9.28 1.66
N ALA A 242 15.95 8.74 2.47
CA ALA A 242 14.98 9.50 3.24
C ALA A 242 15.60 10.24 4.44
N SER A 243 16.75 9.77 4.93
CA SER A 243 17.45 10.33 6.10
C SER A 243 18.50 11.38 5.74
N SER A 244 19.07 11.34 4.54
CA SER A 244 20.09 12.30 4.12
C SER A 244 19.51 13.70 3.92
N PRO A 245 20.02 14.75 4.61
CA PRO A 245 19.72 16.13 4.26
C PRO A 245 20.14 16.34 2.81
N GLN A 246 19.26 16.90 1.98
CA GLN A 246 19.68 17.28 0.63
C GLN A 246 20.53 18.53 0.77
N SER A 247 21.84 18.34 0.99
CA SER A 247 22.82 19.38 0.71
C SER A 247 22.52 19.87 -0.70
N GLN A 248 22.29 21.17 -0.84
CA GLN A 248 22.10 21.85 -2.10
C GLN A 248 23.06 21.29 -3.14
N ARG A 249 22.53 20.53 -4.10
CA ARG A 249 23.21 20.30 -5.37
C ARG A 249 23.22 21.68 -6.02
N ARG A 250 24.32 22.44 -5.82
CA ARG A 250 24.58 23.66 -6.58
C ARG A 250 24.47 23.29 -8.06
N SER A 251 23.52 23.92 -8.72
CA SER A 251 23.30 23.84 -10.16
C SER A 251 24.54 24.38 -10.87
N ASN A 252 25.24 23.56 -11.64
CA ASN A 252 25.88 24.07 -12.86
C ASN A 252 24.79 24.13 -13.94
N PRO A 253 24.66 25.23 -14.69
CA PRO A 253 23.61 25.34 -15.69
C PRO A 253 24.05 24.58 -16.95
N THR A 254 23.27 23.59 -17.37
CA THR A 254 23.30 23.13 -18.76
C THR A 254 21.91 22.72 -19.18
N THR A 255 21.34 23.59 -20.03
CA THR A 255 20.33 23.35 -21.09
C THR A 255 19.04 22.59 -20.72
N THR A 256 17.97 23.38 -20.73
CA THR A 256 16.59 23.12 -21.16
C THR A 256 16.28 21.69 -21.65
N ALA A 257 15.51 20.96 -20.86
CA ALA A 257 14.63 19.90 -21.35
C ALA A 257 13.26 20.08 -20.68
N ASN A 258 12.23 20.20 -21.53
CA ASN A 258 10.83 20.35 -21.16
C ASN A 258 10.43 19.40 -20.02
N GLN A 259 9.94 19.97 -18.92
CA GLN A 259 9.26 19.22 -17.87
C GLN A 259 7.86 18.86 -18.36
N THR A 260 7.74 17.67 -18.93
CA THR A 260 6.45 17.00 -19.12
C THR A 260 5.91 16.59 -17.74
N PRO A 261 4.62 16.78 -17.44
CA PRO A 261 4.02 16.33 -16.18
C PRO A 261 4.26 14.83 -15.98
N PRO A 262 4.46 14.34 -14.75
CA PRO A 262 4.60 12.90 -14.52
C PRO A 262 3.34 12.20 -15.02
N ALA A 263 3.52 11.32 -16.00
CA ALA A 263 2.48 10.45 -16.51
C ALA A 263 1.92 9.59 -15.37
N ALA A 264 0.61 9.42 -15.37
CA ALA A 264 -0.12 8.46 -14.55
C ALA A 264 0.34 7.03 -14.90
N GLY A 265 1.48 6.62 -14.36
CA GLY A 265 2.04 5.28 -14.50
C GLY A 265 1.49 4.37 -13.40
N GLY A 266 0.24 3.92 -13.56
CA GLY A 266 -0.33 2.90 -12.69
C GLY A 266 0.41 1.58 -12.84
N VAL A 267 1.16 1.18 -11.82
CA VAL A 267 1.65 -0.19 -11.71
C VAL A 267 0.50 -1.06 -11.24
N ARG A 268 0.20 -2.15 -11.96
CA ARG A 268 -0.86 -3.11 -11.63
C ARG A 268 -0.61 -3.68 -10.23
N LEU A 269 -1.53 -3.42 -9.30
CA LEU A 269 -1.56 -4.08 -7.99
C LEU A 269 -1.97 -5.54 -8.19
N GLU A 270 -1.02 -6.43 -8.42
CA GLU A 270 -1.31 -7.87 -8.52
C GLU A 270 -1.19 -8.52 -7.14
N ALA A 271 -2.26 -9.16 -6.68
CA ALA A 271 -2.29 -9.87 -5.42
C ALA A 271 -1.50 -11.20 -5.53
N PRO A 272 -0.69 -11.59 -4.52
CA PRO A 272 0.01 -12.87 -4.51
C PRO A 272 -0.93 -14.07 -4.73
N ARG A 273 -0.58 -15.03 -5.60
CA ARG A 273 -1.39 -16.23 -5.84
C ARG A 273 -1.26 -17.24 -4.69
N THR A 274 -2.32 -18.01 -4.42
CA THR A 274 -2.43 -18.95 -3.28
C THR A 274 -1.59 -20.23 -3.46
N PRO A 275 -1.07 -20.84 -2.39
CA PRO A 275 -0.56 -22.22 -2.38
C PRO A 275 -1.67 -23.25 -2.66
N PRO A 276 -1.36 -24.41 -3.27
CA PRO A 276 -2.22 -25.59 -3.17
C PRO A 276 -2.20 -26.15 -1.74
N ALA A 277 -3.36 -26.60 -1.25
CA ALA A 277 -3.47 -27.25 0.05
C ALA A 277 -2.70 -28.57 0.05
N ALA A 278 -1.93 -28.84 1.10
CA ALA A 278 -1.28 -30.12 1.32
C ALA A 278 -2.34 -31.20 1.56
N GLY A 279 -2.63 -31.99 0.53
CA GLY A 279 -3.55 -33.13 0.60
C GLY A 279 -3.88 -33.70 -0.77
N GLY A 280 -3.05 -34.61 -1.26
CA GLY A 280 -3.47 -35.62 -2.23
C GLY A 280 -3.13 -35.39 -3.72
N VAL A 281 -2.06 -36.08 -4.14
CA VAL A 281 -1.84 -36.69 -5.46
C VAL A 281 -1.53 -35.77 -6.66
N TRP A 282 -0.32 -35.99 -7.19
CA TRP A 282 0.22 -35.51 -8.46
C TRP A 282 -0.66 -35.89 -9.67
N LEU A 283 -0.89 -34.95 -10.59
CA LEU A 283 -0.72 -35.15 -12.05
C LEU A 283 -0.89 -33.81 -12.81
N ALA A 284 0.05 -33.57 -13.74
CA ALA A 284 0.05 -32.67 -14.92
C ALA A 284 -0.98 -31.51 -14.99
N VAL A 285 -0.60 -30.27 -15.33
CA VAL A 285 -0.18 -29.87 -16.68
C VAL A 285 0.66 -28.59 -16.63
N VAL A 286 1.83 -28.65 -17.27
CA VAL A 286 2.62 -27.53 -17.77
C VAL A 286 2.19 -27.27 -19.22
N VAL A 287 2.22 -26.00 -19.67
CA VAL A 287 2.52 -25.48 -21.03
C VAL A 287 1.54 -24.38 -21.48
N GLY A 288 2.11 -23.22 -21.84
CA GLY A 288 1.50 -22.11 -22.59
C GLY A 288 1.17 -20.90 -21.71
N LEU A 289 1.74 -19.70 -21.86
CA LEU A 289 2.09 -19.00 -23.09
C LEU A 289 3.12 -17.91 -22.78
N LEU A 290 4.32 -18.07 -23.31
CA LEU A 290 5.21 -16.99 -23.73
C LEU A 290 4.97 -16.84 -25.24
N ARG A 291 4.26 -15.78 -25.67
CA ARG A 291 4.28 -15.17 -27.03
C ARG A 291 3.11 -14.20 -27.19
N ARG A 292 3.36 -12.92 -26.98
CA ARG A 292 3.30 -11.83 -27.98
C ARG A 292 3.58 -10.51 -27.29
#